data_AF-A0AAW9RW25-F1
#
_entry.id   AF-A0AAW9RW25-F1
#
_cell.length_a   1.000
_cell.length_b   1.000
_cell.length_c   1.000
_cell.angle_alpha   90.00
_cell.angle_beta   90.00
_cell.angle_gamma   90.00
#
_symmetry.space_group_name_H-M   'P 1'
#
loop_
_entity.id
_entity.type
_entity.pdbx_description
1 polymer ?
#
loop_
_entity_poly.entity_id
_entity_poly.type
_entity_poly.pdbx_seq_one_letter_code
_entity_poly.pdbx_strand_id
1 'polypeptide(L)'
;MTRIRKIAVAAPVWLGLAVGAATAAELPGHFLGQANTLRTETTLDSLRASIDRAAYTSAGCLGTNGKWQTNRVNGLGAGSEGEIAHVGLMLAKARTQKSSTSAVNEHVARVDDVELLDGVITADAIKAVANIKATKSKFRVGTGRSEFVNLRVLGNLVDADIEDNSVIQLPGLGQVVIKAVNRKVRKSSGKIQIEMLRVEIDEVNSFDIPVGTIIVVADAMAGYSRFDVDNAMFGAAYLAESNAKVGTEARDQIGRPGLIRVGCKGTNGKVRTIEVAEIAGGDLLTTAGGKSTGMGKQTSTGVKIRMTSTVADVDLLDGLVTAEEVRSVSTDTVKEGTRKSSSKGTQVLDLMVNGVPIGDVTERNVSIDIPLVGTLYVNEVRKPKSPKTKQFVTGLRLKVDGVASSLTSGAELVVARSQSQAF
;
A
#
# COMPACT_ATOMS: atom_id res chain seq x y z
N MET A 1 -45.07 57.09 50.90
CA MET A 1 -45.03 56.93 49.43
C MET A 1 -44.01 57.89 48.86
N THR A 2 -42.79 57.43 48.60
CA THR A 2 -41.70 58.29 48.09
C THR A 2 -40.86 57.44 47.13
N ARG A 3 -40.90 57.76 45.83
CA ARG A 3 -40.25 56.99 44.75
C ARG A 3 -38.75 57.29 44.72
N ILE A 4 -37.91 56.26 44.82
CA ILE A 4 -36.46 56.34 44.58
C ILE A 4 -36.21 56.10 43.08
N ARG A 5 -35.69 57.11 42.38
CA ARG A 5 -35.19 56.98 40.99
C ARG A 5 -33.83 56.29 41.00
N LYS A 6 -33.73 55.08 40.43
CA LYS A 6 -32.45 54.45 40.09
C LYS A 6 -31.99 54.98 38.73
N ILE A 7 -30.81 55.60 38.70
CA ILE A 7 -30.11 56.00 37.47
C ILE A 7 -29.35 54.78 36.98
N ALA A 8 -29.68 54.29 35.78
CA ALA A 8 -28.95 53.22 35.11
C ALA A 8 -27.76 53.81 34.36
N VAL A 9 -26.55 53.39 34.72
CA VAL A 9 -25.31 53.69 33.97
C VAL A 9 -25.12 52.58 32.95
N ALA A 10 -25.23 52.91 31.66
CA ALA A 10 -24.99 51.98 30.56
C ALA A 10 -23.48 51.86 30.30
N ALA A 11 -22.91 50.67 30.49
CA ALA A 11 -21.55 50.35 30.07
C ALA A 11 -21.55 49.96 28.58
N PRO A 12 -20.63 50.49 27.75
CA PRO A 12 -20.53 50.11 26.35
C PRO A 12 -19.99 48.68 26.21
N VAL A 13 -20.83 47.78 25.70
CA VAL A 13 -20.42 46.44 25.28
C VAL A 13 -19.69 46.57 23.94
N TRP A 14 -18.36 46.43 23.96
CA TRP A 14 -17.56 46.32 22.74
C TRP A 14 -17.73 44.92 22.14
N LEU A 15 -18.49 44.83 21.05
CA LEU A 15 -18.52 43.65 20.19
C LEU A 15 -17.18 43.56 19.44
N GLY A 16 -16.26 42.75 19.95
CA GLY A 16 -15.04 42.39 19.22
C GLY A 16 -15.40 41.51 18.02
N LEU A 17 -15.37 42.08 16.81
CA LEU A 17 -15.38 41.33 15.56
C LEU A 17 -14.09 40.51 15.46
N ALA A 18 -14.16 39.22 15.80
CA ALA A 18 -13.10 38.28 15.54
C ALA A 18 -13.01 38.06 14.02
N VAL A 19 -12.14 38.83 13.36
CA VAL A 19 -11.77 38.59 11.96
C VAL A 19 -10.94 37.31 11.93
N GLY A 20 -11.58 36.18 11.62
CA GLY A 20 -10.88 34.92 11.39
C GLY A 20 -9.85 35.11 10.28
N ALA A 21 -8.58 34.83 10.56
CA ALA A 21 -7.52 34.91 9.57
C ALA A 21 -7.86 33.98 8.39
N ALA A 22 -8.04 34.55 7.20
CA ALA A 22 -8.26 33.77 5.99
C ALA A 22 -7.04 32.89 5.75
N THR A 23 -7.22 31.57 5.82
CA THR A 23 -6.14 30.62 5.51
C THR A 23 -5.78 30.76 4.04
N ALA A 24 -4.53 31.12 3.75
CA ALA A 24 -4.04 31.24 2.38
C ALA A 24 -4.27 29.92 1.62
N ALA A 25 -4.84 30.00 0.41
CA ALA A 25 -5.08 28.84 -0.43
C ALA A 25 -3.77 28.09 -0.72
N GLU A 26 -3.79 26.76 -0.63
CA GLU A 26 -2.62 25.93 -0.89
C GLU A 26 -2.23 25.95 -2.38
N LEU A 27 -0.99 25.55 -2.69
CA LEU A 27 -0.50 25.42 -4.05
C LEU A 27 -1.38 24.43 -4.85
N PRO A 28 -1.97 24.83 -5.99
CA PRO A 28 -2.76 23.91 -6.83
C PRO A 28 -1.97 22.69 -7.27
N GLY A 29 -2.66 21.55 -7.39
CA GLY A 29 -2.09 20.29 -7.87
C GLY A 29 -2.21 19.10 -6.91
N HIS A 30 -1.61 17.98 -7.30
CA HIS A 30 -1.65 16.72 -6.55
C HIS A 30 -0.28 16.03 -6.49
N PHE A 31 -0.10 15.21 -5.45
CA PHE A 31 1.07 14.38 -5.27
C PHE A 31 0.98 13.09 -6.10
N LEU A 32 2.14 12.62 -6.54
CA LEU A 32 2.34 11.33 -7.19
C LEU A 32 3.53 10.68 -6.53
N GLY A 33 3.56 9.36 -6.41
CA GLY A 33 4.72 8.70 -5.83
C GLY A 33 4.38 7.51 -4.99
N GLN A 34 5.42 6.74 -4.71
CA GLN A 34 5.37 5.55 -3.89
C GLN A 34 6.78 5.17 -3.42
N ALA A 35 6.82 4.31 -2.42
CA ALA A 35 8.01 3.56 -2.06
C ALA A 35 7.64 2.07 -2.02
N ASN A 36 8.33 1.24 -2.79
CA ASN A 36 8.28 -0.22 -2.75
C ASN A 36 9.67 -0.72 -2.33
N THR A 37 9.76 -1.60 -1.34
CA THR A 37 11.06 -2.18 -0.95
C THR A 37 11.51 -3.30 -1.88
N LEU A 38 10.56 -4.08 -2.40
CA LEU A 38 10.79 -5.09 -3.42
C LEU A 38 9.58 -5.09 -4.36
N ARG A 39 9.80 -5.27 -5.66
CA ARG A 39 8.73 -5.49 -6.65
C ARG A 39 9.26 -6.33 -7.79
N THR A 40 8.38 -7.05 -8.46
CA THR A 40 8.72 -7.80 -9.68
C THR A 40 7.78 -7.46 -10.83
N GLU A 41 8.31 -7.48 -12.05
CA GLU A 41 7.55 -7.51 -13.31
C GLU A 41 7.82 -8.88 -13.94
N THR A 42 6.92 -9.83 -13.77
CA THR A 42 7.06 -11.20 -14.27
C THR A 42 5.71 -11.77 -14.67
N THR A 43 5.72 -12.81 -15.50
CA THR A 43 4.57 -13.68 -15.78
C THR A 43 4.46 -14.86 -14.80
N LEU A 44 5.46 -15.06 -13.92
CA LEU A 44 5.43 -16.11 -12.90
C LEU A 44 4.67 -15.65 -11.65
N ASP A 45 3.43 -16.09 -11.51
CA ASP A 45 2.53 -15.63 -10.43
C ASP A 45 3.04 -15.99 -9.03
N SER A 46 3.71 -17.13 -8.86
CA SER A 46 4.27 -17.55 -7.56
C SER A 46 5.39 -16.63 -7.07
N LEU A 47 6.33 -16.29 -7.95
CA LEU A 47 7.40 -15.32 -7.65
C LEU A 47 6.83 -13.93 -7.39
N ARG A 48 5.80 -13.54 -8.14
CA ARG A 48 5.11 -12.28 -7.90
C ARG A 48 4.44 -12.23 -6.54
N ALA A 49 3.74 -13.29 -6.16
CA ALA A 49 3.04 -13.39 -4.89
C ALA A 49 3.99 -13.25 -3.69
N SER A 50 5.14 -13.93 -3.74
CA SER A 50 6.13 -13.90 -2.65
C SER A 50 6.74 -12.51 -2.49
N ILE A 51 7.09 -11.85 -3.61
CA ILE A 51 7.66 -10.50 -3.63
C ILE A 51 6.63 -9.41 -3.27
N ASP A 52 5.36 -9.56 -3.65
CA ASP A 52 4.31 -8.56 -3.37
C ASP A 52 3.99 -8.40 -1.87
N ARG A 53 4.55 -9.26 -1.00
CA ARG A 53 4.54 -9.10 0.47
C ARG A 53 5.41 -7.95 0.97
N ALA A 54 6.24 -7.38 0.10
CA ALA A 54 7.17 -6.32 0.45
C ALA A 54 6.51 -5.05 1.02
N ALA A 55 7.28 -4.31 1.83
CA ALA A 55 6.82 -3.06 2.39
C ALA A 55 6.52 -2.03 1.29
N TYR A 56 5.31 -1.48 1.34
CA TYR A 56 4.90 -0.38 0.48
C TYR A 56 4.28 0.77 1.25
N THR A 57 4.53 1.99 0.77
CA THR A 57 3.67 3.14 1.08
C THR A 57 3.53 4.12 -0.08
N SER A 58 2.45 4.89 -0.07
CA SER A 58 2.23 6.02 -0.98
C SER A 58 1.51 7.13 -0.22
N ALA A 59 1.91 8.38 -0.46
CA ALA A 59 1.35 9.56 0.17
C ALA A 59 -0.12 9.83 -0.21
N GLY A 60 -0.66 9.15 -1.23
CA GLY A 60 -1.97 9.46 -1.80
C GLY A 60 -2.01 10.82 -2.51
N CYS A 61 -3.14 11.12 -3.16
CA CYS A 61 -3.26 12.29 -4.05
C CYS A 61 -3.23 13.63 -3.31
N LEU A 62 -3.88 13.68 -2.15
CA LEU A 62 -3.97 14.87 -1.29
C LEU A 62 -2.77 15.00 -0.34
N GLY A 63 -1.92 13.98 -0.30
CA GLY A 63 -0.77 13.95 0.56
C GLY A 63 -1.08 13.56 2.01
N THR A 64 -0.08 13.77 2.86
CA THR A 64 0.00 13.29 4.24
C THR A 64 0.06 14.44 5.26
N ASN A 65 -0.06 15.69 4.80
CA ASN A 65 -0.02 16.91 5.62
C ASN A 65 1.20 16.97 6.53
N GLY A 66 2.38 16.63 5.99
CA GLY A 66 3.65 16.66 6.68
C GLY A 66 3.93 15.45 7.57
N LYS A 67 2.98 14.51 7.72
CA LYS A 67 3.17 13.29 8.53
C LYS A 67 3.83 12.19 7.71
N TRP A 68 4.68 11.39 8.36
CA TRP A 68 5.21 10.17 7.76
C TRP A 68 4.14 9.08 7.76
N GLN A 69 3.90 8.51 6.59
CA GLN A 69 3.26 7.21 6.45
C GLN A 69 4.36 6.17 6.33
N THR A 70 4.38 5.19 7.23
CA THR A 70 5.40 4.16 7.31
C THR A 70 4.75 2.80 7.17
N ASN A 71 5.39 1.92 6.40
CA ASN A 71 5.09 0.50 6.36
C ASN A 71 6.38 -0.29 6.58
N ARG A 72 6.30 -1.38 7.33
CA ARG A 72 7.43 -2.20 7.73
C ARG A 72 7.06 -3.67 7.61
N VAL A 73 7.99 -4.48 7.08
CA VAL A 73 7.92 -5.94 7.02
C VAL A 73 9.28 -6.47 7.48
N ASN A 74 9.32 -7.50 8.33
CA ASN A 74 10.58 -8.07 8.82
C ASN A 74 10.93 -9.27 7.97
N GLY A 75 11.44 -8.97 6.80
CA GLY A 75 12.04 -9.98 5.97
C GLY A 75 11.04 -10.68 5.08
N LEU A 76 11.60 -11.35 4.08
CA LEU A 76 10.86 -11.96 2.99
C LEU A 76 11.80 -12.92 2.28
N GLY A 77 11.34 -14.16 2.14
CA GLY A 77 11.88 -15.14 1.22
C GLY A 77 11.03 -15.21 -0.06
N ALA A 78 11.68 -15.35 -1.21
CA ALA A 78 11.08 -15.63 -2.51
C ALA A 78 11.89 -16.70 -3.24
N GLY A 79 11.20 -17.66 -3.86
CA GLY A 79 11.79 -18.91 -4.35
C GLY A 79 11.34 -20.10 -3.51
N SER A 80 11.65 -21.31 -3.97
CA SER A 80 11.35 -22.58 -3.30
C SER A 80 11.97 -22.73 -1.90
N GLU A 81 13.01 -21.97 -1.56
CA GLU A 81 13.65 -21.88 -0.24
C GLU A 81 14.22 -20.47 0.03
N GLY A 82 13.79 -19.45 -0.73
CA GLY A 82 14.32 -18.09 -0.62
C GLY A 82 15.51 -17.80 -1.55
N GLU A 83 15.82 -18.72 -2.46
CA GLU A 83 16.97 -18.63 -3.37
C GLU A 83 16.88 -17.45 -4.36
N ILE A 84 15.67 -16.94 -4.66
CA ILE A 84 15.51 -15.80 -5.57
C ILE A 84 15.71 -14.48 -4.82
N ALA A 85 15.15 -14.37 -3.62
CA ALA A 85 15.33 -13.21 -2.76
C ALA A 85 15.18 -13.59 -1.29
N HIS A 86 16.16 -13.22 -0.48
CA HIS A 86 16.10 -13.21 0.97
C HIS A 86 16.46 -11.82 1.47
N VAL A 87 15.58 -11.20 2.25
CA VAL A 87 15.80 -9.86 2.81
C VAL A 87 15.44 -9.86 4.30
N GLY A 88 16.09 -9.01 5.11
CA GLY A 88 15.90 -8.96 6.57
C GLY A 88 14.89 -7.91 7.06
N LEU A 89 15.09 -6.64 6.74
CA LEU A 89 14.14 -5.57 7.12
C LEU A 89 13.75 -4.73 5.92
N MET A 90 12.46 -4.63 5.66
CA MET A 90 11.89 -3.75 4.66
C MET A 90 11.14 -2.58 5.30
N LEU A 91 11.51 -1.35 4.92
CA LEU A 91 10.92 -0.12 5.41
C LEU A 91 10.56 0.82 4.25
N ALA A 92 9.28 1.10 4.10
CA ALA A 92 8.77 2.06 3.12
C ALA A 92 8.18 3.28 3.84
N LYS A 93 8.61 4.49 3.45
CA LYS A 93 8.11 5.76 4.00
C LYS A 93 7.63 6.73 2.91
N ALA A 94 6.59 7.49 3.20
CA ALA A 94 6.10 8.57 2.36
C ALA A 94 5.72 9.78 3.21
N ARG A 95 6.11 10.98 2.76
CA ARG A 95 5.73 12.25 3.37
C ARG A 95 5.52 13.29 2.30
N THR A 96 4.42 14.02 2.42
CA THR A 96 4.11 15.14 1.55
C THR A 96 3.60 16.30 2.36
N GLN A 97 3.93 17.52 1.94
CA GLN A 97 3.48 18.73 2.60
C GLN A 97 3.22 19.80 1.55
N LYS A 98 2.14 20.56 1.73
CA LYS A 98 1.77 21.63 0.84
C LYS A 98 1.63 22.93 1.64
N SER A 99 1.98 24.04 1.02
CA SER A 99 1.73 25.41 1.47
C SER A 99 1.19 26.23 0.30
N SER A 100 0.86 27.50 0.52
CA SER A 100 0.44 28.42 -0.55
C SER A 100 1.49 28.68 -1.63
N THR A 101 2.75 28.34 -1.37
CA THR A 101 3.89 28.64 -2.26
C THR A 101 4.68 27.41 -2.70
N SER A 102 4.54 26.28 -1.99
CA SER A 102 5.34 25.09 -2.25
C SER A 102 4.62 23.79 -1.98
N ALA A 103 5.06 22.73 -2.65
CA ALA A 103 4.71 21.36 -2.31
C ALA A 103 5.99 20.52 -2.24
N VAL A 104 6.14 19.76 -1.16
CA VAL A 104 7.25 18.84 -0.93
C VAL A 104 6.70 17.43 -0.93
N ASN A 105 7.41 16.52 -1.58
CA ASN A 105 7.08 15.11 -1.60
C ASN A 105 8.35 14.28 -1.50
N GLU A 106 8.37 13.35 -0.55
CA GLU A 106 9.52 12.52 -0.21
C GLU A 106 9.06 11.08 0.01
N HIS A 107 9.76 10.16 -0.66
CA HIS A 107 9.55 8.72 -0.57
C HIS A 107 10.87 8.03 -0.25
N VAL A 108 10.83 7.06 0.66
CA VAL A 108 12.00 6.28 1.07
C VAL A 108 11.66 4.81 1.01
N ALA A 109 12.48 4.02 0.34
CA ALA A 109 12.46 2.56 0.41
C ALA A 109 13.82 2.11 0.96
N ARG A 110 13.82 1.33 2.04
CA ARG A 110 15.02 0.74 2.62
C ARG A 110 14.83 -0.76 2.77
N VAL A 111 15.85 -1.52 2.41
CA VAL A 111 15.93 -2.96 2.58
C VAL A 111 17.25 -3.26 3.27
N ASP A 112 17.22 -4.02 4.35
CA ASP A 112 18.40 -4.51 5.07
C ASP A 112 18.58 -6.02 4.81
N ASP A 113 19.81 -6.50 4.97
CA ASP A 113 20.23 -7.90 4.81
C ASP A 113 19.77 -8.51 3.48
N VAL A 114 20.14 -7.86 2.38
CA VAL A 114 19.73 -8.25 1.02
C VAL A 114 20.61 -9.36 0.50
N GLU A 115 19.97 -10.43 0.02
CA GLU A 115 20.55 -11.50 -0.76
C GLU A 115 19.59 -11.84 -1.92
N LEU A 116 20.09 -11.80 -3.16
CA LEU A 116 19.31 -12.15 -4.34
C LEU A 116 20.05 -13.22 -5.13
N LEU A 117 19.27 -14.15 -5.71
CA LEU A 117 19.74 -15.15 -6.65
C LEU A 117 20.91 -15.96 -6.08
N ASP A 118 20.69 -16.54 -4.88
CA ASP A 118 21.65 -17.38 -4.17
C ASP A 118 23.03 -16.71 -3.98
N GLY A 119 23.01 -15.50 -3.40
CA GLY A 119 24.22 -14.74 -3.10
C GLY A 119 24.88 -14.02 -4.27
N VAL A 120 24.35 -14.13 -5.50
CA VAL A 120 24.88 -13.40 -6.67
C VAL A 120 24.89 -11.89 -6.43
N ILE A 121 23.88 -11.36 -5.73
CA ILE A 121 23.87 -9.97 -5.26
C ILE A 121 23.61 -9.95 -3.75
N THR A 122 24.50 -9.31 -2.99
CA THR A 122 24.34 -9.13 -1.53
C THR A 122 24.55 -7.69 -1.11
N ALA A 123 23.89 -7.24 -0.04
CA ALA A 123 24.14 -5.94 0.58
C ALA A 123 23.59 -5.91 2.02
N ASP A 124 24.30 -5.26 2.94
CA ASP A 124 23.80 -5.07 4.31
C ASP A 124 22.59 -4.13 4.33
N ALA A 125 22.61 -3.11 3.47
CA ALA A 125 21.48 -2.21 3.31
C ALA A 125 21.45 -1.55 1.93
N ILE A 126 20.24 -1.39 1.41
CA ILE A 126 19.95 -0.66 0.18
C ILE A 126 18.88 0.36 0.49
N LYS A 127 19.13 1.63 0.18
CA LYS A 127 18.18 2.71 0.45
C LYS A 127 18.00 3.63 -0.74
N ALA A 128 16.75 3.79 -1.16
CA ALA A 128 16.31 4.74 -2.16
C ALA A 128 15.60 5.92 -1.49
N VAL A 129 15.95 7.15 -1.87
CA VAL A 129 15.24 8.37 -1.45
C VAL A 129 14.88 9.19 -2.69
N ALA A 130 13.58 9.27 -3.01
CA ALA A 130 13.10 10.15 -4.06
C ALA A 130 12.47 11.39 -3.44
N ASN A 131 12.90 12.58 -3.84
CA ASN A 131 12.29 13.82 -3.39
C ASN A 131 11.99 14.82 -4.52
N ILE A 132 10.93 15.60 -4.33
CA ILE A 132 10.59 16.71 -5.20
C ILE A 132 10.09 17.90 -4.37
N LYS A 133 10.55 19.10 -4.74
CA LYS A 133 10.00 20.38 -4.28
C LYS A 133 9.44 21.14 -5.48
N ALA A 134 8.12 21.33 -5.48
CA ALA A 134 7.41 22.15 -6.44
C ALA A 134 7.13 23.53 -5.86
N THR A 135 7.18 24.54 -6.71
CA THR A 135 6.67 25.91 -6.47
C THR A 135 5.67 26.25 -7.57
N LYS A 136 5.16 27.49 -7.58
CA LYS A 136 4.29 27.99 -8.67
C LYS A 136 4.94 27.90 -10.06
N SER A 137 6.26 28.04 -10.16
CA SER A 137 6.96 28.10 -11.45
C SER A 137 8.01 27.00 -11.66
N LYS A 138 8.66 26.49 -10.60
CA LYS A 138 9.76 25.52 -10.71
C LYS A 138 9.50 24.18 -10.02
N PHE A 139 10.17 23.15 -10.51
CA PHE A 139 10.31 21.85 -9.85
C PHE A 139 11.79 21.60 -9.59
N ARG A 140 12.13 21.08 -8.41
CA ARG A 140 13.44 20.55 -8.07
C ARG A 140 13.27 19.09 -7.67
N VAL A 141 13.91 18.18 -8.40
CA VAL A 141 13.88 16.73 -8.14
C VAL A 141 15.25 16.27 -7.68
N GLY A 142 15.31 15.31 -6.76
CA GLY A 142 16.56 14.83 -6.18
C GLY A 142 16.49 13.36 -5.74
N THR A 143 17.69 12.78 -5.60
CA THR A 143 17.94 11.41 -5.11
C THR A 143 18.18 11.36 -3.60
N GLY A 144 18.05 12.48 -2.90
CA GLY A 144 18.26 12.56 -1.45
C GLY A 144 19.56 11.89 -1.01
N ARG A 145 19.47 11.10 0.07
CA ARG A 145 20.55 10.21 0.56
C ARG A 145 20.25 8.76 0.19
N SER A 146 20.14 8.49 -1.11
CA SER A 146 20.17 7.12 -1.64
C SER A 146 21.57 6.55 -1.49
N GLU A 147 21.70 5.32 -1.01
CA GLU A 147 23.00 4.71 -0.68
C GLU A 147 22.91 3.18 -0.69
N PHE A 148 24.08 2.55 -0.84
CA PHE A 148 24.31 1.14 -0.58
C PHE A 148 25.25 0.99 0.62
N VAL A 149 25.09 -0.08 1.38
CA VAL A 149 26.04 -0.51 2.41
C VAL A 149 26.51 -1.91 2.03
N ASN A 150 27.82 -2.04 1.77
CA ASN A 150 28.47 -3.31 1.42
C ASN A 150 27.82 -4.06 0.24
N LEU A 151 27.35 -3.34 -0.78
CA LEU A 151 26.81 -3.97 -2.00
C LEU A 151 27.90 -4.78 -2.70
N ARG A 152 27.62 -6.05 -2.95
CA ARG A 152 28.44 -6.93 -3.76
C ARG A 152 27.63 -7.50 -4.92
N VAL A 153 28.27 -7.62 -6.08
CA VAL A 153 27.72 -8.28 -7.27
C VAL A 153 28.76 -9.26 -7.77
N LEU A 154 28.37 -10.54 -7.89
CA LEU A 154 29.28 -11.64 -8.20
C LEU A 154 30.47 -11.69 -7.22
N GLY A 155 30.21 -11.45 -5.94
CA GLY A 155 31.21 -11.40 -4.85
C GLY A 155 32.06 -10.12 -4.80
N ASN A 156 32.09 -9.31 -5.85
CA ASN A 156 32.90 -8.09 -5.93
C ASN A 156 32.19 -6.91 -5.25
N LEU A 157 32.90 -6.16 -4.41
CA LEU A 157 32.37 -4.95 -3.77
C LEU A 157 32.14 -3.86 -4.82
N VAL A 158 30.94 -3.27 -4.80
CA VAL A 158 30.56 -2.14 -5.63
C VAL A 158 30.85 -0.85 -4.87
N ASP A 159 31.43 0.14 -5.55
CA ASP A 159 31.70 1.45 -4.98
C ASP A 159 30.40 2.17 -4.56
N ALA A 160 30.42 2.81 -3.39
CA ALA A 160 29.30 3.61 -2.90
C ALA A 160 29.02 4.83 -3.81
N ASP A 161 30.03 5.35 -4.50
CA ASP A 161 29.95 6.48 -5.42
C ASP A 161 29.72 6.06 -6.89
N ILE A 162 29.30 4.81 -7.12
CA ILE A 162 28.95 4.32 -8.47
C ILE A 162 27.97 5.26 -9.20
N GLU A 163 28.25 5.48 -10.49
CA GLU A 163 27.45 6.36 -11.33
C GLU A 163 26.01 5.86 -11.49
N ASP A 164 25.06 6.78 -11.59
CA ASP A 164 23.65 6.47 -11.81
C ASP A 164 23.50 5.66 -13.13
N ASN A 165 22.69 4.60 -13.10
CA ASN A 165 22.42 3.70 -14.23
C ASN A 165 23.62 2.85 -14.70
N SER A 166 24.59 2.59 -13.83
CA SER A 166 25.66 1.64 -14.12
C SER A 166 25.11 0.23 -14.32
N VAL A 167 25.65 -0.53 -15.28
CA VAL A 167 25.19 -1.88 -15.62
C VAL A 167 26.28 -2.90 -15.32
N ILE A 168 25.93 -3.99 -14.64
CA ILE A 168 26.80 -5.14 -14.43
C ILE A 168 26.12 -6.37 -15.03
N GLN A 169 26.85 -7.13 -15.84
CA GLN A 169 26.39 -8.39 -16.41
C GLN A 169 26.40 -9.49 -15.36
N LEU A 170 25.38 -10.35 -15.39
CA LEU A 170 25.18 -11.50 -14.51
C LEU A 170 25.18 -12.76 -15.40
N PRO A 171 26.34 -13.42 -15.58
CA PRO A 171 26.45 -14.57 -16.48
C PRO A 171 25.42 -15.66 -16.17
N GLY A 172 24.67 -16.12 -17.18
CA GLY A 172 23.63 -17.14 -17.02
C GLY A 172 22.29 -16.62 -16.48
N LEU A 173 22.13 -15.30 -16.35
CA LEU A 173 20.92 -14.65 -15.81
C LEU A 173 20.48 -13.45 -16.66
N GLY A 174 21.42 -12.52 -16.88
CA GLY A 174 21.22 -11.29 -17.63
C GLY A 174 22.02 -10.14 -17.08
N GLN A 175 21.36 -9.11 -16.53
CA GLN A 175 22.06 -7.92 -16.01
C GLN A 175 21.41 -7.31 -14.78
N VAL A 176 22.19 -6.53 -14.03
CA VAL A 176 21.68 -5.62 -13.00
C VAL A 176 22.04 -4.18 -13.35
N VAL A 177 21.03 -3.32 -13.38
CA VAL A 177 21.21 -1.87 -13.42
C VAL A 177 21.24 -1.35 -11.99
N ILE A 178 22.37 -0.78 -11.62
CA ILE A 178 22.62 -0.21 -10.30
C ILE A 178 22.22 1.27 -10.33
N LYS A 179 21.40 1.67 -9.36
CA LYS A 179 20.94 3.04 -9.15
C LYS A 179 20.32 3.62 -10.42
N ALA A 180 19.31 2.94 -10.96
CA ALA A 180 18.58 3.40 -12.13
C ALA A 180 17.74 4.64 -11.77
N VAL A 181 18.05 5.80 -12.37
CA VAL A 181 17.44 7.09 -12.03
C VAL A 181 16.74 7.68 -13.25
N ASN A 182 15.41 7.82 -13.15
CA ASN A 182 14.59 8.43 -14.19
C ASN A 182 14.00 9.77 -13.72
N ARG A 183 14.44 10.88 -14.34
CA ARG A 183 13.98 12.25 -14.03
C ARG A 183 13.14 12.80 -15.18
N LYS A 184 11.97 13.33 -14.88
CA LYS A 184 11.10 14.02 -15.85
C LYS A 184 10.59 15.32 -15.26
N VAL A 185 11.06 16.45 -15.78
CA VAL A 185 10.58 17.79 -15.39
C VAL A 185 9.97 18.48 -16.60
N ARG A 186 8.73 18.96 -16.44
CA ARG A 186 7.95 19.69 -17.43
C ARG A 186 7.41 20.98 -16.80
N LYS A 187 6.81 21.84 -17.62
CA LYS A 187 6.21 23.12 -17.17
C LYS A 187 5.15 22.92 -16.07
N SER A 188 4.41 21.81 -16.09
CA SER A 188 3.27 21.56 -15.18
C SER A 188 3.41 20.30 -14.33
N SER A 189 4.52 19.57 -14.43
CA SER A 189 4.76 18.39 -13.60
C SER A 189 6.25 18.12 -13.41
N GLY A 190 6.61 17.50 -12.30
CA GLY A 190 7.91 16.91 -12.09
C GLY A 190 7.76 15.52 -11.49
N LYS A 191 8.66 14.62 -11.88
CA LYS A 191 8.74 13.24 -11.39
C LYS A 191 10.20 12.83 -11.31
N ILE A 192 10.55 12.08 -10.28
CA ILE A 192 11.76 11.26 -10.21
C ILE A 192 11.38 9.86 -9.74
N GLN A 193 12.04 8.84 -10.29
CA GLN A 193 11.99 7.46 -9.86
C GLN A 193 13.42 6.93 -9.74
N ILE A 194 13.68 6.19 -8.68
CA ILE A 194 14.98 5.64 -8.33
C ILE A 194 14.77 4.20 -7.97
N GLU A 195 15.42 3.32 -8.70
CA GLU A 195 15.43 1.88 -8.47
C GLU A 195 16.87 1.52 -8.15
N MET A 196 17.16 1.19 -6.88
CA MET A 196 18.56 1.02 -6.47
C MET A 196 19.18 -0.22 -7.08
N LEU A 197 18.44 -1.31 -7.18
CA LEU A 197 18.79 -2.44 -8.04
C LEU A 197 17.62 -2.73 -8.96
N ARG A 198 17.89 -2.86 -10.26
CA ARG A 198 16.97 -3.40 -11.25
C ARG A 198 17.64 -4.57 -11.95
N VAL A 199 17.31 -5.78 -11.52
CA VAL A 199 17.79 -7.03 -12.12
C VAL A 199 16.86 -7.38 -13.27
N GLU A 200 17.43 -7.62 -14.44
CA GLU A 200 16.73 -8.02 -15.65
C GLU A 200 17.19 -9.42 -16.03
N ILE A 201 16.24 -10.35 -16.07
CA ILE A 201 16.47 -11.71 -16.52
C ILE A 201 16.23 -11.74 -18.02
N ASP A 202 17.29 -11.93 -18.80
CA ASP A 202 17.22 -12.03 -20.27
C ASP A 202 17.76 -13.36 -20.81
N GLU A 203 18.28 -14.22 -19.92
CA GLU A 203 18.76 -15.56 -20.22
C GLU A 203 17.93 -16.65 -19.51
N VAL A 204 17.88 -17.84 -20.12
CA VAL A 204 17.39 -19.04 -19.44
C VAL A 204 18.37 -19.39 -18.31
N ASN A 205 17.84 -19.63 -17.13
CA ASN A 205 18.62 -19.72 -15.90
C ASN A 205 18.18 -20.92 -15.05
N SER A 206 19.01 -21.29 -14.08
CA SER A 206 18.78 -22.42 -13.18
C SER A 206 17.75 -22.16 -12.08
N PHE A 207 17.23 -20.94 -11.96
CA PHE A 207 16.21 -20.58 -10.97
C PHE A 207 14.78 -20.70 -11.53
N ASP A 208 14.63 -21.17 -12.78
CA ASP A 208 13.37 -21.21 -13.52
C ASP A 208 12.63 -19.85 -13.56
N ILE A 209 13.38 -18.74 -13.42
CA ILE A 209 12.80 -17.41 -13.53
C ILE A 209 12.58 -17.11 -15.02
N PRO A 210 11.36 -16.75 -15.45
CA PRO A 210 11.10 -16.50 -16.85
C PRO A 210 11.95 -15.34 -17.40
N VAL A 211 12.47 -15.52 -18.61
CA VAL A 211 13.06 -14.44 -19.43
C VAL A 211 12.06 -13.29 -19.56
N GLY A 212 12.55 -12.06 -19.40
CA GLY A 212 11.77 -10.84 -19.32
C GLY A 212 11.35 -10.46 -17.89
N THR A 213 11.66 -11.29 -16.89
CA THR A 213 11.43 -10.94 -15.48
C THR A 213 12.32 -9.78 -15.04
N ILE A 214 11.73 -8.81 -14.33
CA ILE A 214 12.46 -7.71 -13.72
C ILE A 214 12.25 -7.76 -12.21
N ILE A 215 13.32 -7.85 -11.43
CA ILE A 215 13.29 -7.73 -9.95
C ILE A 215 13.87 -6.37 -9.56
N VAL A 216 13.14 -5.60 -8.76
CA VAL A 216 13.56 -4.28 -8.32
C VAL A 216 13.65 -4.23 -6.80
N VAL A 217 14.83 -3.86 -6.28
CA VAL A 217 15.07 -3.62 -4.85
C VAL A 217 15.18 -2.12 -4.58
N ALA A 218 14.47 -1.68 -3.54
CA ALA A 218 14.33 -0.29 -3.13
C ALA A 218 13.96 0.65 -4.29
N ASP A 219 12.67 0.67 -4.64
CA ASP A 219 12.05 1.62 -5.57
C ASP A 219 11.43 2.79 -4.81
N ALA A 220 11.95 3.99 -5.03
CA ALA A 220 11.36 5.23 -4.56
C ALA A 220 10.99 6.14 -5.74
N MET A 221 9.74 6.60 -5.75
CA MET A 221 9.20 7.50 -6.76
C MET A 221 8.56 8.70 -6.10
N ALA A 222 8.94 9.91 -6.50
CA ALA A 222 8.33 11.15 -6.03
C ALA A 222 7.92 12.03 -7.22
N GLY A 223 6.73 12.63 -7.14
CA GLY A 223 6.22 13.50 -8.18
C GLY A 223 5.18 14.50 -7.68
N TYR A 224 5.00 15.53 -8.49
CA TYR A 224 3.96 16.55 -8.29
C TYR A 224 3.47 17.03 -9.64
N SER A 225 2.16 17.21 -9.77
CA SER A 225 1.55 17.85 -10.93
C SER A 225 0.75 19.06 -10.47
N ARG A 226 0.92 20.20 -11.16
CA ARG A 226 0.13 21.43 -10.92
C ARG A 226 -1.26 21.37 -11.52
N PHE A 227 -1.55 20.35 -12.33
CA PHE A 227 -2.91 20.12 -12.77
C PHE A 227 -3.71 19.65 -11.57
N ASP A 228 -4.73 20.42 -11.21
CA ASP A 228 -5.76 19.90 -10.33
C ASP A 228 -6.42 18.73 -11.03
N VAL A 229 -6.62 17.68 -10.25
CA VAL A 229 -7.50 16.58 -10.64
C VAL A 229 -8.84 16.99 -10.05
N ASP A 230 -9.70 17.57 -10.89
CA ASP A 230 -11.07 17.99 -10.49
C ASP A 230 -11.80 16.84 -9.77
N ASN A 231 -11.45 15.61 -10.15
CA ASN A 231 -11.84 14.41 -9.46
C ASN A 231 -10.63 13.48 -9.32
N ALA A 232 -10.27 13.10 -8.10
CA ALA A 232 -9.22 12.12 -7.87
C ALA A 232 -9.76 10.86 -7.20
N MET A 233 -9.03 9.77 -7.42
CA MET A 233 -9.36 8.49 -6.82
C MET A 233 -8.13 7.79 -6.28
N PHE A 234 -8.34 6.94 -5.28
CA PHE A 234 -7.32 6.06 -4.77
C PHE A 234 -7.97 4.77 -4.29
N GLY A 235 -7.34 3.64 -4.57
CA GLY A 235 -7.80 2.36 -4.05
C GLY A 235 -6.67 1.35 -3.94
N ALA A 236 -6.89 0.38 -3.06
CA ALA A 236 -6.07 -0.82 -2.99
C ALA A 236 -6.94 -2.05 -2.72
N ALA A 237 -6.47 -3.21 -3.14
CA ALA A 237 -7.00 -4.49 -2.71
C ALA A 237 -5.84 -5.47 -2.51
N TYR A 238 -5.99 -6.40 -1.56
CA TYR A 238 -5.03 -7.45 -1.25
C TYR A 238 -5.74 -8.63 -0.60
N LEU A 239 -5.15 -9.81 -0.74
CA LEU A 239 -5.78 -11.08 -0.40
C LEU A 239 -5.75 -11.35 1.11
N ALA A 240 -4.64 -11.04 1.78
CA ALA A 240 -4.50 -11.25 3.22
C ALA A 240 -3.71 -10.13 3.88
N GLU A 241 -3.84 -10.00 5.20
CA GLU A 241 -2.99 -9.16 6.04
C GLU A 241 -3.06 -9.63 7.49
N SER A 242 -1.95 -9.51 8.19
CA SER A 242 -1.91 -9.66 9.64
C SER A 242 -1.23 -8.48 10.31
N ASN A 243 -1.52 -8.26 11.59
CA ASN A 243 -0.92 -7.18 12.37
C ASN A 243 0.35 -7.64 13.11
N ALA A 244 1.07 -6.72 13.75
CA ALA A 244 2.32 -7.06 14.44
C ALA A 244 2.18 -8.02 15.63
N LYS A 245 0.95 -8.30 16.09
CA LYS A 245 0.69 -9.15 17.26
C LYS A 245 0.56 -10.64 16.93
N VAL A 246 0.54 -11.03 15.64
CA VAL A 246 0.57 -12.46 15.26
C VAL A 246 1.98 -13.09 15.38
N GLY A 247 3.00 -12.30 15.73
CA GLY A 247 4.40 -12.72 15.64
C GLY A 247 5.05 -12.25 14.34
N THR A 248 6.38 -12.19 14.30
CA THR A 248 7.11 -11.70 13.11
C THR A 248 7.01 -12.71 11.98
N GLU A 249 7.40 -13.97 12.22
CA GLU A 249 7.43 -15.04 11.22
C GLU A 249 6.09 -15.19 10.47
N ALA A 250 5.01 -15.40 11.22
CA ALA A 250 3.63 -15.41 10.73
C ALA A 250 3.26 -14.18 9.89
N ARG A 251 3.61 -12.98 10.37
CA ARG A 251 3.29 -11.73 9.67
C ARG A 251 4.04 -11.61 8.34
N ASP A 252 5.28 -12.03 8.33
CA ASP A 252 6.15 -11.93 7.17
C ASP A 252 5.75 -12.97 6.10
N GLN A 253 5.16 -14.10 6.50
CA GLN A 253 4.52 -15.07 5.60
C GLN A 253 3.18 -14.58 5.02
N ILE A 254 2.29 -14.00 5.84
CA ILE A 254 0.95 -13.58 5.42
C ILE A 254 0.96 -12.27 4.63
N GLY A 255 1.84 -11.30 4.94
CA GLY A 255 2.09 -10.09 4.15
C GLY A 255 0.84 -9.35 3.63
N ARG A 256 0.92 -8.78 2.42
CA ARG A 256 -0.23 -8.31 1.62
C ARG A 256 -0.18 -8.90 0.20
N PRO A 257 -0.28 -10.23 0.03
CA PRO A 257 -0.22 -10.85 -1.28
C PRO A 257 -1.30 -10.33 -2.21
N GLY A 258 -0.97 -10.26 -3.50
CA GLY A 258 -1.88 -9.78 -4.53
C GLY A 258 -2.23 -8.30 -4.37
N LEU A 259 -1.31 -7.48 -3.87
CA LEU A 259 -1.58 -6.07 -3.58
C LEU A 259 -1.65 -5.22 -4.84
N ILE A 260 -2.87 -4.91 -5.25
CA ILE A 260 -3.13 -4.04 -6.39
C ILE A 260 -3.53 -2.64 -5.96
N ARG A 261 -3.13 -1.63 -6.74
CA ARG A 261 -3.45 -0.22 -6.49
C ARG A 261 -3.94 0.52 -7.72
N VAL A 262 -4.79 1.50 -7.46
CA VAL A 262 -5.25 2.48 -8.44
C VAL A 262 -4.89 3.87 -7.92
N GLY A 263 -4.08 4.60 -8.67
CA GLY A 263 -3.63 5.94 -8.32
C GLY A 263 -4.60 7.04 -8.74
N CYS A 264 -4.17 8.29 -8.56
CA CYS A 264 -5.00 9.50 -8.69
C CYS A 264 -5.78 9.66 -9.99
N LYS A 265 -5.19 9.21 -11.10
CA LYS A 265 -5.79 9.30 -12.44
C LYS A 265 -6.59 8.07 -12.83
N GLY A 266 -6.68 7.08 -11.95
CA GLY A 266 -7.27 5.80 -12.27
C GLY A 266 -6.42 4.96 -13.22
N THR A 267 -7.09 4.07 -13.93
CA THR A 267 -6.53 3.13 -14.93
C THR A 267 -7.12 3.37 -16.31
N ASN A 268 -7.73 4.54 -16.53
CA ASN A 268 -8.54 4.86 -17.71
C ASN A 268 -9.66 3.83 -17.98
N GLY A 269 -10.23 3.26 -16.93
CA GLY A 269 -11.27 2.24 -17.00
C GLY A 269 -10.79 0.82 -17.29
N LYS A 270 -9.48 0.60 -17.52
CA LYS A 270 -8.93 -0.75 -17.68
C LYS A 270 -8.90 -1.46 -16.33
N VAL A 271 -9.37 -2.71 -16.27
CA VAL A 271 -9.19 -3.55 -15.10
C VAL A 271 -7.75 -4.02 -15.07
N ARG A 272 -7.11 -3.85 -13.92
CA ARG A 272 -5.83 -4.51 -13.61
C ARG A 272 -6.12 -5.66 -12.66
N THR A 273 -5.37 -6.74 -12.80
CA THR A 273 -5.51 -7.96 -12.01
C THR A 273 -4.14 -8.38 -11.50
N ILE A 274 -4.10 -8.89 -10.28
CA ILE A 274 -2.99 -9.66 -9.74
C ILE A 274 -3.59 -10.94 -9.20
N GLU A 275 -3.04 -12.08 -9.59
CA GLU A 275 -3.41 -13.41 -9.11
C GLU A 275 -2.26 -13.97 -8.27
N VAL A 276 -2.60 -14.79 -7.29
CA VAL A 276 -1.67 -15.46 -6.38
C VAL A 276 -2.15 -16.90 -6.28
N ALA A 277 -1.25 -17.85 -6.50
CA ALA A 277 -1.59 -19.27 -6.51
C ALA A 277 -1.87 -19.83 -5.10
N GLU A 278 -1.16 -19.36 -4.08
CA GLU A 278 -1.30 -19.84 -2.70
C GLU A 278 -0.85 -18.78 -1.71
N ILE A 279 -1.43 -18.80 -0.51
CA ILE A 279 -0.92 -18.08 0.66
C ILE A 279 -0.71 -19.09 1.77
N ALA A 280 0.56 -19.40 2.07
CA ALA A 280 0.95 -20.26 3.17
C ALA A 280 1.51 -19.41 4.32
N GLY A 281 0.68 -19.14 5.32
CA GLY A 281 1.00 -18.42 6.55
C GLY A 281 1.27 -19.33 7.76
N GLY A 282 1.68 -20.58 7.48
CA GLY A 282 1.72 -21.67 8.45
C GLY A 282 0.32 -22.02 8.97
N ASP A 283 0.25 -22.46 10.22
CA ASP A 283 -0.98 -22.87 10.92
C ASP A 283 -2.01 -21.72 11.09
N LEU A 284 -1.64 -20.48 10.78
CA LEU A 284 -2.50 -19.32 10.98
C LEU A 284 -3.43 -19.02 9.81
N LEU A 285 -2.96 -19.24 8.59
CA LEU A 285 -3.70 -18.95 7.37
C LEU A 285 -3.15 -19.80 6.23
N THR A 286 -4.01 -20.62 5.63
CA THR A 286 -3.75 -21.24 4.32
C THR A 286 -4.88 -20.88 3.35
N THR A 287 -4.55 -20.72 2.07
CA THR A 287 -5.53 -20.48 1.01
C THR A 287 -5.08 -21.11 -0.30
N ALA A 288 -6.02 -21.57 -1.14
CA ALA A 288 -5.73 -21.99 -2.53
C ALA A 288 -5.47 -20.79 -3.48
N GLY A 289 -4.99 -19.68 -2.92
CA GLY A 289 -4.73 -18.45 -3.65
C GLY A 289 -5.93 -17.53 -3.80
N GLY A 290 -5.86 -16.65 -4.79
CA GLY A 290 -6.88 -15.65 -5.05
C GLY A 290 -6.45 -14.58 -6.02
N LYS A 291 -7.31 -13.57 -6.21
CA LYS A 291 -7.01 -12.43 -7.07
C LYS A 291 -7.53 -11.11 -6.54
N SER A 292 -6.75 -10.06 -6.79
CA SER A 292 -7.16 -8.69 -6.57
C SER A 292 -7.32 -7.96 -7.89
N THR A 293 -8.40 -7.19 -8.02
CA THR A 293 -8.63 -6.33 -9.19
C THR A 293 -8.83 -4.88 -8.82
N GLY A 294 -8.42 -4.00 -9.73
CA GLY A 294 -8.52 -2.55 -9.57
C GLY A 294 -8.86 -1.87 -10.88
N MET A 295 -9.87 -1.00 -10.86
CA MET A 295 -10.26 -0.17 -11.99
C MET A 295 -10.58 1.24 -11.51
N GLY A 296 -10.06 2.24 -12.21
CA GLY A 296 -10.40 3.64 -12.00
C GLY A 296 -10.67 4.35 -13.31
N LYS A 297 -11.77 5.10 -13.40
CA LYS A 297 -12.15 5.88 -14.59
C LYS A 297 -12.55 7.29 -14.19
N GLN A 298 -11.88 8.28 -14.76
CA GLN A 298 -12.35 9.67 -14.77
C GLN A 298 -13.39 9.83 -15.89
N THR A 299 -14.47 10.55 -15.62
CA THR A 299 -15.45 11.02 -16.60
C THR A 299 -15.44 12.54 -16.60
N SER A 300 -16.13 13.17 -17.56
CA SER A 300 -16.27 14.63 -17.60
C SER A 300 -16.98 15.21 -16.38
N THR A 301 -17.75 14.39 -15.66
CA THR A 301 -18.61 14.81 -14.54
C THR A 301 -18.24 14.16 -13.21
N GLY A 302 -17.15 13.39 -13.14
CA GLY A 302 -16.85 12.62 -11.95
C GLY A 302 -15.78 11.53 -12.10
N VAL A 303 -15.78 10.61 -11.14
CA VAL A 303 -14.89 9.45 -11.11
C VAL A 303 -15.61 8.21 -10.63
N LYS A 304 -15.16 7.05 -11.09
CA LYS A 304 -15.54 5.75 -10.56
C LYS A 304 -14.29 4.94 -10.28
N ILE A 305 -14.22 4.36 -9.09
CA ILE A 305 -13.19 3.41 -8.70
C ILE A 305 -13.84 2.16 -8.14
N ARG A 306 -13.30 1.00 -8.52
CA ARG A 306 -13.70 -0.30 -8.01
C ARG A 306 -12.47 -1.12 -7.68
N MET A 307 -12.41 -1.61 -6.45
CA MET A 307 -11.42 -2.56 -5.98
C MET A 307 -12.13 -3.84 -5.57
N THR A 308 -11.57 -4.99 -5.93
CA THR A 308 -12.07 -6.31 -5.53
C THR A 308 -10.91 -7.14 -5.02
N SER A 309 -11.15 -7.96 -4.00
CA SER A 309 -10.27 -9.06 -3.61
C SER A 309 -11.13 -10.31 -3.45
N THR A 310 -10.71 -11.42 -4.03
CA THR A 310 -11.35 -12.74 -3.94
C THR A 310 -10.28 -13.74 -3.53
N VAL A 311 -10.55 -14.53 -2.49
CA VAL A 311 -9.65 -15.56 -1.97
C VAL A 311 -10.42 -16.87 -1.92
N ALA A 312 -9.80 -17.96 -2.36
CA ALA A 312 -10.40 -19.28 -2.41
C ALA A 312 -9.84 -20.18 -1.29
N ASP A 313 -10.66 -21.13 -0.84
CA ASP A 313 -10.33 -22.17 0.13
C ASP A 313 -9.59 -21.63 1.36
N VAL A 314 -10.23 -20.68 2.03
CA VAL A 314 -9.66 -20.03 3.21
C VAL A 314 -9.73 -20.98 4.39
N ASP A 315 -8.60 -21.14 5.07
CA ASP A 315 -8.49 -21.82 6.34
C ASP A 315 -7.70 -20.92 7.32
N LEU A 316 -8.30 -20.58 8.46
CA LEU A 316 -7.69 -19.82 9.54
C LEU A 316 -7.60 -20.68 10.79
N LEU A 317 -6.40 -20.71 11.39
CA LEU A 317 -6.11 -21.42 12.66
C LEU A 317 -6.48 -22.91 12.58
N ASP A 318 -5.95 -23.62 11.59
CA ASP A 318 -6.12 -25.06 11.35
C ASP A 318 -7.57 -25.56 11.43
N GLY A 319 -8.44 -24.96 10.64
CA GLY A 319 -9.83 -25.34 10.47
C GLY A 319 -10.80 -24.66 11.43
N LEU A 320 -10.32 -23.76 12.31
CA LEU A 320 -11.21 -23.03 13.21
C LEU A 320 -12.20 -22.16 12.43
N VAL A 321 -11.75 -21.50 11.36
CA VAL A 321 -12.63 -20.77 10.44
C VAL A 321 -12.25 -21.16 9.02
N THR A 322 -13.20 -21.73 8.28
CA THR A 322 -13.01 -22.07 6.87
C THR A 322 -14.07 -21.41 5.99
N ALA A 323 -13.75 -21.16 4.73
CA ALA A 323 -14.69 -20.67 3.73
C ALA A 323 -14.22 -21.03 2.31
N GLU A 324 -15.14 -21.40 1.43
CA GLU A 324 -14.81 -21.72 0.03
C GLU A 324 -14.37 -20.46 -0.75
N GLU A 325 -15.11 -19.36 -0.61
CA GLU A 325 -14.77 -18.09 -1.24
C GLU A 325 -14.97 -16.94 -0.25
N VAL A 326 -13.96 -16.10 -0.11
CA VAL A 326 -14.07 -14.81 0.58
C VAL A 326 -13.86 -13.69 -0.42
N ARG A 327 -14.89 -12.88 -0.64
CA ARG A 327 -14.87 -11.79 -1.61
C ARG A 327 -15.19 -10.45 -0.96
N SER A 328 -14.31 -9.47 -1.13
CA SER A 328 -14.58 -8.07 -0.80
C SER A 328 -14.64 -7.18 -2.02
N VAL A 329 -15.62 -6.28 -2.03
CA VAL A 329 -15.80 -5.28 -3.08
C VAL A 329 -15.93 -3.91 -2.46
N SER A 330 -15.11 -2.97 -2.91
CA SER A 330 -15.22 -1.55 -2.56
C SER A 330 -15.39 -0.72 -3.83
N THR A 331 -16.49 0.01 -3.95
CA THR A 331 -16.77 0.89 -5.08
C THR A 331 -17.14 2.27 -4.61
N ASP A 332 -16.41 3.27 -5.11
CA ASP A 332 -16.70 4.67 -4.91
C ASP A 332 -16.99 5.33 -6.25
N THR A 333 -18.00 6.19 -6.28
CA THR A 333 -18.35 7.00 -7.45
C THR A 333 -18.62 8.42 -7.00
N VAL A 334 -17.95 9.39 -7.62
CA VAL A 334 -18.33 10.80 -7.54
C VAL A 334 -18.97 11.16 -8.86
N LYS A 335 -20.15 11.78 -8.81
CA LYS A 335 -20.81 12.36 -9.97
C LYS A 335 -21.42 13.68 -9.54
N GLU A 336 -21.10 14.76 -10.25
CA GLU A 336 -21.63 16.11 -9.98
C GLU A 336 -21.44 16.51 -8.49
N GLY A 337 -20.23 16.27 -7.96
CA GLY A 337 -19.87 16.55 -6.57
C GLY A 337 -20.47 15.61 -5.53
N THR A 338 -21.37 14.70 -5.92
CA THR A 338 -21.99 13.73 -4.99
C THR A 338 -21.22 12.42 -4.99
N ARG A 339 -20.68 12.04 -3.83
CA ARG A 339 -20.05 10.73 -3.60
C ARG A 339 -21.07 9.66 -3.23
N LYS A 340 -20.99 8.50 -3.87
CA LYS A 340 -21.71 7.26 -3.52
C LYS A 340 -20.72 6.13 -3.33
N SER A 341 -20.81 5.48 -2.17
CA SER A 341 -19.99 4.34 -1.76
C SER A 341 -20.84 3.07 -1.75
N SER A 342 -20.28 1.95 -2.21
CA SER A 342 -20.98 0.66 -2.28
C SER A 342 -20.04 -0.50 -1.98
N SER A 343 -20.57 -1.53 -1.33
CA SER A 343 -19.90 -2.82 -1.15
C SER A 343 -20.65 -3.98 -1.82
N LYS A 344 -21.50 -3.67 -2.82
CA LYS A 344 -22.29 -4.69 -3.52
C LYS A 344 -21.38 -5.72 -4.19
N GLY A 345 -21.66 -7.00 -3.92
CA GLY A 345 -20.87 -8.15 -4.37
C GLY A 345 -19.80 -8.62 -3.38
N THR A 346 -19.80 -8.08 -2.16
CA THR A 346 -19.05 -8.65 -1.02
C THR A 346 -19.85 -9.83 -0.48
N GLN A 347 -19.20 -10.97 -0.27
CA GLN A 347 -19.81 -12.21 0.22
C GLN A 347 -18.74 -13.12 0.81
N VAL A 348 -19.18 -14.05 1.64
CA VAL A 348 -18.42 -15.23 2.06
C VAL A 348 -19.27 -16.46 1.76
N LEU A 349 -18.72 -17.43 1.04
CA LEU A 349 -19.40 -18.66 0.66
C LEU A 349 -18.96 -19.81 1.57
N ASP A 350 -19.89 -20.67 1.94
CA ASP A 350 -19.67 -21.88 2.75
C ASP A 350 -18.83 -21.64 4.02
N LEU A 351 -19.14 -20.56 4.76
CA LEU A 351 -18.46 -20.26 6.00
C LEU A 351 -18.72 -21.35 7.04
N MET A 352 -17.66 -21.90 7.62
CA MET A 352 -17.70 -22.73 8.82
C MET A 352 -16.92 -22.08 9.95
N VAL A 353 -17.43 -22.23 11.18
CA VAL A 353 -16.76 -21.74 12.39
C VAL A 353 -16.80 -22.84 13.43
N ASN A 354 -15.62 -23.30 13.87
CA ASN A 354 -15.46 -24.39 14.83
C ASN A 354 -16.23 -25.66 14.41
N GLY A 355 -16.14 -26.03 13.13
CA GLY A 355 -16.85 -27.15 12.53
C GLY A 355 -18.37 -26.97 12.38
N VAL A 356 -18.94 -25.84 12.78
CA VAL A 356 -20.37 -25.53 12.62
C VAL A 356 -20.58 -24.77 11.32
N PRO A 357 -21.44 -25.26 10.39
CA PRO A 357 -21.75 -24.53 9.17
C PRO A 357 -22.57 -23.28 9.48
N ILE A 358 -22.06 -22.13 9.06
CA ILE A 358 -22.78 -20.85 9.03
C ILE A 358 -23.44 -20.65 7.66
N GLY A 359 -22.79 -21.14 6.59
CA GLY A 359 -23.26 -21.05 5.21
C GLY A 359 -22.87 -19.73 4.53
N ASP A 360 -23.60 -19.37 3.48
CA ASP A 360 -23.36 -18.15 2.72
C ASP A 360 -23.73 -16.89 3.53
N VAL A 361 -22.78 -15.96 3.64
CA VAL A 361 -22.99 -14.68 4.33
C VAL A 361 -22.89 -13.54 3.33
N THR A 362 -23.98 -12.80 3.14
CA THR A 362 -24.04 -11.60 2.27
C THR A 362 -24.39 -10.32 3.03
N GLU A 363 -24.86 -10.48 4.27
CA GLU A 363 -25.11 -9.41 5.22
C GLU A 363 -23.81 -8.70 5.56
N ARG A 364 -23.92 -7.41 5.88
CA ARG A 364 -22.76 -6.58 6.24
C ARG A 364 -22.57 -6.56 7.74
N ASN A 365 -21.31 -6.49 8.17
CA ASN A 365 -20.93 -6.31 9.58
C ASN A 365 -21.46 -7.41 10.51
N VAL A 366 -21.54 -8.65 10.02
CA VAL A 366 -21.84 -9.80 10.87
C VAL A 366 -20.65 -10.01 11.81
N SER A 367 -20.93 -10.31 13.07
CA SER A 367 -19.91 -10.60 14.08
C SER A 367 -20.26 -11.92 14.75
N ILE A 368 -19.30 -12.82 14.82
CA ILE A 368 -19.44 -14.15 15.41
C ILE A 368 -18.41 -14.23 16.54
N ASP A 369 -18.88 -14.48 17.76
CA ASP A 369 -18.01 -14.75 18.89
C ASP A 369 -17.51 -16.19 18.84
N ILE A 370 -16.21 -16.39 18.96
CA ILE A 370 -15.56 -17.70 18.96
C ILE A 370 -14.96 -17.90 20.35
N PRO A 371 -15.60 -18.74 21.20
CA PRO A 371 -15.17 -18.94 22.57
C PRO A 371 -13.67 -19.23 22.69
N LEU A 372 -13.03 -18.56 23.66
CA LEU A 372 -11.60 -18.66 23.97
C LEU A 372 -10.63 -18.13 22.90
N VAL A 373 -11.12 -17.76 21.72
CA VAL A 373 -10.29 -17.24 20.62
C VAL A 373 -10.50 -15.74 20.44
N GLY A 374 -11.70 -15.32 20.05
CA GLY A 374 -11.87 -13.99 19.47
C GLY A 374 -13.21 -13.71 18.85
N THR A 375 -13.31 -12.55 18.22
CA THR A 375 -14.45 -12.19 17.36
C THR A 375 -14.07 -12.32 15.88
N LEU A 376 -14.83 -13.08 15.12
CA LEU A 376 -14.80 -13.08 13.66
C LEU A 376 -15.78 -12.04 13.11
N TYR A 377 -15.26 -11.07 12.37
CA TYR A 377 -16.07 -10.11 11.63
C TYR A 377 -16.19 -10.55 10.17
N VAL A 378 -17.41 -10.66 9.68
CA VAL A 378 -17.74 -11.08 8.31
C VAL A 378 -18.37 -9.91 7.54
N ASN A 379 -17.90 -9.70 6.31
CA ASN A 379 -18.33 -8.61 5.42
C ASN A 379 -18.31 -7.23 6.10
N GLU A 380 -17.23 -6.91 6.82
CA GLU A 380 -17.07 -5.65 7.53
C GLU A 380 -16.97 -4.47 6.56
N VAL A 381 -17.87 -3.50 6.68
CA VAL A 381 -17.91 -2.28 5.88
C VAL A 381 -17.76 -1.06 6.78
N ARG A 382 -16.61 -0.39 6.67
CA ARG A 382 -16.38 0.90 7.33
C ARG A 382 -16.64 2.03 6.33
N LYS A 383 -17.80 2.68 6.50
CA LYS A 383 -18.21 3.80 5.64
C LYS A 383 -17.31 5.03 5.88
N PRO A 384 -17.07 5.84 4.83
CA PRO A 384 -16.36 7.10 4.98
C PRO A 384 -17.11 8.04 5.93
N LYS A 385 -16.39 8.64 6.89
CA LYS A 385 -16.91 9.67 7.82
C LYS A 385 -16.93 11.08 7.20
N SER A 386 -16.23 11.27 6.10
CA SER A 386 -16.19 12.51 5.31
C SER A 386 -15.85 12.22 3.84
N PRO A 387 -16.08 13.16 2.92
CA PRO A 387 -15.72 13.00 1.50
C PRO A 387 -14.24 12.63 1.28
N LYS A 388 -13.36 13.00 2.21
CA LYS A 388 -11.91 12.76 2.16
C LYS A 388 -11.44 11.47 2.85
N THR A 389 -12.35 10.65 3.37
CA THR A 389 -12.02 9.37 4.02
C THR A 389 -12.28 8.19 3.10
N LYS A 390 -11.53 7.10 3.29
CA LYS A 390 -11.66 5.87 2.48
C LYS A 390 -12.87 5.05 2.94
N GLN A 391 -13.50 4.34 2.00
CA GLN A 391 -14.34 3.19 2.31
C GLN A 391 -13.44 1.96 2.47
N PHE A 392 -13.58 1.22 3.57
CA PHE A 392 -12.95 -0.08 3.75
C PHE A 392 -14.00 -1.18 3.72
N VAL A 393 -13.68 -2.26 3.01
CA VAL A 393 -14.48 -3.48 2.97
C VAL A 393 -13.55 -4.67 3.20
N THR A 394 -13.91 -5.51 4.16
CA THR A 394 -13.14 -6.71 4.53
C THR A 394 -14.08 -7.91 4.48
N GLY A 395 -13.65 -9.00 3.84
CA GLY A 395 -14.40 -10.24 3.78
C GLY A 395 -14.42 -10.93 5.13
N LEU A 396 -13.25 -11.33 5.65
CA LEU A 396 -13.09 -11.85 7.01
C LEU A 396 -12.05 -11.04 7.78
N ARG A 397 -12.33 -10.74 9.05
CA ARG A 397 -11.35 -10.26 10.02
C ARG A 397 -11.51 -11.02 11.32
N LEU A 398 -10.56 -11.88 11.67
CA LEU A 398 -10.48 -12.48 12.98
C LEU A 398 -9.67 -11.57 13.90
N LYS A 399 -10.26 -11.16 15.02
CA LYS A 399 -9.57 -10.42 16.08
C LYS A 399 -9.52 -11.30 17.31
N VAL A 400 -8.31 -11.71 17.69
CA VAL A 400 -8.07 -12.51 18.89
C VAL A 400 -8.20 -11.62 20.12
N ASP A 401 -8.99 -12.04 21.10
CA ASP A 401 -9.09 -11.39 22.41
C ASP A 401 -8.83 -12.36 23.56
N GLY A 402 -9.02 -13.66 23.35
CA GLY A 402 -8.68 -14.74 24.26
C GLY A 402 -7.23 -15.25 24.15
N VAL A 403 -6.98 -16.35 24.86
CA VAL A 403 -5.73 -17.13 24.80
C VAL A 403 -5.92 -18.26 23.78
N ALA A 404 -5.88 -17.92 22.49
CA ALA A 404 -5.57 -18.93 21.47
C ALA A 404 -4.10 -19.32 21.67
N SER A 405 -3.80 -20.62 21.72
CA SER A 405 -2.51 -21.16 22.19
C SER A 405 -1.27 -20.66 21.43
N SER A 406 -1.43 -20.06 20.24
CA SER A 406 -0.35 -19.50 19.41
C SER A 406 -0.42 -17.99 19.18
N LEU A 407 -1.54 -17.32 19.49
CA LEU A 407 -1.75 -15.91 19.15
C LEU A 407 -1.91 -15.02 20.40
N THR A 408 -1.23 -13.87 20.39
CA THR A 408 -1.35 -12.88 21.45
C THR A 408 -2.66 -12.11 21.33
N SER A 409 -3.29 -11.77 22.46
CA SER A 409 -4.49 -10.92 22.49
C SER A 409 -4.28 -9.61 21.70
N GLY A 410 -5.21 -9.34 20.80
CA GLY A 410 -5.19 -8.27 19.81
C GLY A 410 -4.51 -8.62 18.49
N ALA A 411 -4.05 -9.85 18.29
CA ALA A 411 -3.70 -10.37 16.97
C ALA A 411 -4.90 -10.23 16.02
N GLU A 412 -4.61 -9.82 14.78
CA GLU A 412 -5.62 -9.71 13.73
C GLU A 412 -5.15 -10.43 12.48
N LEU A 413 -6.03 -11.27 11.93
CA LEU A 413 -5.92 -11.89 10.61
C LEU A 413 -7.05 -11.34 9.74
N VAL A 414 -6.71 -10.91 8.53
CA VAL A 414 -7.62 -10.27 7.59
C VAL A 414 -7.54 -11.03 6.28
N VAL A 415 -8.69 -11.42 5.75
CA VAL A 415 -8.83 -12.09 4.44
C VAL A 415 -9.77 -11.29 3.55
N ALA A 416 -9.35 -11.13 2.30
CA ALA A 416 -9.92 -10.32 1.25
C ALA A 416 -10.24 -8.89 1.69
N ARG A 417 -9.32 -7.95 1.49
CA ARG A 417 -9.55 -6.53 1.80
C ARG A 417 -9.54 -5.68 0.55
N SER A 418 -10.51 -4.77 0.46
CA SER A 418 -10.60 -3.76 -0.59
C SER A 418 -10.92 -2.38 0.00
N GLN A 419 -10.22 -1.36 -0.49
CA GLN A 419 -10.42 0.03 -0.10
C GLN A 419 -10.57 0.92 -1.33
N SER A 420 -11.51 1.85 -1.26
CA SER A 420 -11.73 2.83 -2.33
C SER A 420 -11.95 4.22 -1.74
N GLN A 421 -11.55 5.21 -2.53
CA GLN A 421 -11.74 6.62 -2.24
C GLN A 421 -11.91 7.35 -3.56
N ALA A 422 -12.94 8.17 -3.64
CA ALA A 422 -13.16 9.14 -4.70
C ALA A 422 -13.55 10.49 -4.09
N PHE A 423 -13.08 11.58 -4.68
CA PHE A 423 -13.44 12.94 -4.29
C PHE A 423 -13.38 13.88 -5.49
#